data_AF-A0A1G5NGP5-F1
#
_entry.id   AF-A0A1G5NGP5-F1
#
_cell.length_a   1.000
_cell.length_b   1.000
_cell.length_c   1.000
_cell.angle_alpha   90.00
_cell.angle_beta   90.00
_cell.angle_gamma   90.00
#
_symmetry.space_group_name_H-M   'P 1'
#
loop_
_entity.id
_entity.type
_entity.pdbx_description
1 polymer ?
#
loop_
_entity_poly.entity_id
_entity_poly.type
_entity_poly.pdbx_seq_one_letter_code
_entity_poly.pdbx_strand_id
1 'polypeptide(L)'
;MSDELPATDRLSVDVISDVMCPWCFIGKRRLEKAASQSEIPLDIRWRPYQLDPTLPPEGKDRSLYLAEKFGSAERARSLYVDVRAAGAQEAIPFDFDAIEVSPNTLDAHRLIRWSASAGVQDAIVEALFNAYFIEGRRLNEPETLTEIAAKAGMDPDVIAELLASGADRDLVEEEIALARQMGVSGVPTFIVGNRYVVVGAQAPDVLVEAFNAALAASHNANDNGPA
;
A
#
# COMPACT_ATOMS: atom_id res chain seq x y z
N MET A 1 1.04 0.42 -34.23
CA MET A 1 1.28 -0.94 -33.73
C MET A 1 2.48 -0.84 -32.82
N SER A 2 2.19 -0.86 -31.52
CA SER A 2 3.08 -1.23 -30.41
C SER A 2 4.40 -0.45 -30.30
N ASP A 3 4.32 0.73 -29.68
CA ASP A 3 5.48 1.39 -29.09
C ASP A 3 5.59 0.88 -27.64
N GLU A 4 6.11 -0.33 -27.48
CA GLU A 4 6.56 -0.83 -26.19
C GLU A 4 7.93 -0.21 -25.92
N LEU A 5 7.94 0.89 -25.16
CA LEU A 5 9.17 1.44 -24.60
C LEU A 5 9.91 0.33 -23.82
N PRO A 6 11.23 0.17 -24.02
CA PRO A 6 12.01 -0.82 -23.30
C PRO A 6 11.92 -0.60 -21.78
N ALA A 7 12.00 -1.67 -20.99
CA ALA A 7 11.83 -1.69 -19.54
C ALA A 7 12.78 -0.78 -18.73
N THR A 8 13.70 -0.07 -19.40
CA THR A 8 14.64 0.91 -18.84
C THR A 8 14.10 2.35 -18.76
N ASP A 9 12.94 2.67 -19.36
CA ASP A 9 12.43 4.06 -19.44
C ASP A 9 11.40 4.42 -18.36
N ARG A 10 11.11 3.50 -17.42
CA ARG A 10 10.18 3.76 -16.30
C ARG A 10 10.93 4.11 -15.03
N LEU A 11 10.45 5.12 -14.31
CA LEU A 11 10.95 5.47 -12.99
C LEU A 11 10.33 4.54 -11.93
N SER A 12 11.17 3.83 -11.18
CA SER A 12 10.71 2.96 -10.10
C SER A 12 10.14 3.77 -8.93
N VAL A 13 9.01 3.31 -8.39
CA VAL A 13 8.38 3.86 -7.19
C VAL A 13 7.94 2.69 -6.31
N ASP A 14 8.70 2.40 -5.26
CA ASP A 14 8.25 1.47 -4.22
C ASP A 14 7.36 2.19 -3.22
N VAL A 15 6.17 1.67 -3.00
CA VAL A 15 5.20 2.18 -2.03
C VAL A 15 5.11 1.20 -0.87
N ILE A 16 5.78 1.54 0.23
CA ILE A 16 5.71 0.77 1.47
C ILE A 16 4.42 1.16 2.19
N SER A 17 3.54 0.19 2.37
CA SER A 17 2.14 0.43 2.69
C SER A 17 1.53 -0.65 3.58
N ASP A 18 0.47 -0.30 4.31
CA ASP A 18 -0.37 -1.25 5.03
C ASP A 18 -1.85 -1.05 4.68
N VAL A 19 -2.56 -2.14 4.41
CA VAL A 19 -3.96 -2.11 3.96
C VAL A 19 -4.92 -1.62 5.04
N MET A 20 -4.53 -1.69 6.32
CA MET A 20 -5.29 -1.13 7.44
C MET A 20 -4.92 0.33 7.79
N CYS A 21 -4.03 0.98 7.01
CA CYS A 21 -3.64 2.37 7.19
C CYS A 21 -4.45 3.33 6.31
N PRO A 22 -5.30 4.22 6.86
CA PRO A 22 -6.11 5.11 6.02
C PRO A 22 -5.27 6.17 5.31
N TRP A 23 -4.13 6.57 5.87
CA TRP A 23 -3.18 7.45 5.19
C TRP A 23 -2.55 6.78 3.98
N CYS A 24 -2.43 5.45 3.93
CA CYS A 24 -1.96 4.75 2.75
C CYS A 24 -2.95 4.87 1.59
N PHE A 25 -4.25 4.82 1.86
CA PHE A 25 -5.27 5.00 0.83
C PHE A 25 -5.28 6.44 0.29
N ILE A 26 -5.17 7.44 1.18
CA ILE A 26 -4.99 8.84 0.81
C ILE A 26 -3.71 9.02 -0.03
N GLY A 27 -2.61 8.39 0.40
CA GLY A 27 -1.34 8.40 -0.32
C GLY A 27 -1.43 7.78 -1.71
N LYS A 28 -2.20 6.69 -1.89
CA LYS A 28 -2.49 6.10 -3.21
C LYS A 28 -3.14 7.12 -4.14
N ARG A 29 -4.21 7.80 -3.70
CA ARG A 29 -4.89 8.84 -4.50
C ARG A 29 -3.96 9.99 -4.88
N ARG A 30 -3.11 10.42 -3.94
CA ARG A 30 -2.13 11.49 -4.20
C ARG A 30 -1.03 11.05 -5.16
N LEU A 31 -0.58 9.80 -5.06
CA LEU A 31 0.34 9.19 -6.03
C LEU A 31 -0.28 9.11 -7.43
N GLU A 32 -1.53 8.68 -7.56
CA GLU A 32 -2.25 8.63 -8.84
C GLU A 32 -2.37 10.03 -9.47
N LYS A 33 -2.73 11.05 -8.68
CA LYS A 33 -2.76 12.44 -9.13
C LYS A 33 -1.38 12.91 -9.60
N ALA A 34 -0.33 12.66 -8.81
CA ALA A 34 1.04 13.01 -9.18
C ALA A 34 1.50 12.30 -10.47
N ALA A 35 1.16 11.02 -10.62
CA ALA A 35 1.44 10.24 -11.82
C ALA A 35 0.71 10.81 -13.06
N SER A 36 -0.54 11.28 -12.91
CA SER A 36 -1.28 11.91 -14.01
C SER A 36 -0.77 13.31 -14.40
N GLN A 37 -0.09 14.00 -13.47
CA GLN A 37 0.54 15.30 -13.70
C GLN A 37 1.94 15.17 -14.30
N SER A 38 2.58 14.01 -14.13
CA SER A 38 3.91 13.72 -14.62
C SER A 38 3.84 13.09 -16.02
N GLU A 39 4.75 13.50 -16.90
CA GLU A 39 4.97 12.80 -18.17
C GLU A 39 5.91 11.59 -18.02
N ILE A 40 6.42 11.33 -16.81
CA ILE A 40 7.37 10.26 -16.52
C ILE A 40 6.61 8.94 -16.34
N PRO A 41 6.87 7.90 -17.15
CA PRO A 41 6.30 6.59 -16.94
C PRO A 41 6.76 6.00 -15.58
N LEU A 42 5.84 5.57 -14.73
CA LEU A 42 6.17 5.06 -13.39
C LEU A 42 6.02 3.53 -13.30
N ASP A 43 7.01 2.83 -12.78
CA ASP A 43 6.89 1.44 -12.33
C ASP A 43 6.56 1.42 -10.83
N ILE A 44 5.28 1.30 -10.50
CA ILE A 44 4.78 1.34 -9.12
C ILE A 44 4.75 -0.08 -8.56
N ARG A 45 5.42 -0.27 -7.42
CA ARG A 45 5.50 -1.56 -6.73
C ARG A 45 5.06 -1.40 -5.28
N TRP A 46 4.08 -2.19 -4.87
CA TRP A 46 3.55 -2.18 -3.52
C TRP A 46 4.35 -3.13 -2.64
N ARG A 47 4.88 -2.60 -1.53
CA ARG A 47 5.74 -3.32 -0.58
C ARG A 47 5.04 -3.39 0.79
N PRO A 48 5.12 -4.53 1.49
CA PRO A 48 4.36 -4.76 2.69
C PRO A 48 4.93 -4.00 3.89
N TYR A 49 4.04 -3.53 4.74
CA TYR A 49 4.32 -3.05 6.08
C TYR A 49 3.14 -3.43 6.97
N GLN A 50 3.40 -3.81 8.21
CA GLN A 50 2.35 -3.95 9.22
C GLN A 50 2.48 -2.85 10.24
N LEU A 51 1.45 -2.00 10.35
CA LEU A 51 1.33 -1.04 11.44
C LEU A 51 1.39 -1.72 12.79
N ASP A 52 0.84 -2.93 12.87
CA ASP A 52 0.81 -3.73 14.09
C ASP A 52 0.96 -5.24 13.77
N PRO A 53 2.20 -5.75 13.75
CA PRO A 53 2.44 -7.17 13.51
C PRO A 53 2.03 -8.06 14.69
N THR A 54 1.61 -7.47 15.83
CA THR A 54 1.24 -8.24 17.03
C THR A 54 -0.24 -8.63 17.07
N LEU A 55 -1.04 -8.10 16.15
CA LEU A 55 -2.45 -8.50 16.00
C LEU A 55 -2.54 -10.01 15.72
N PRO A 56 -3.42 -10.76 16.39
CA PRO A 56 -3.59 -12.18 16.12
C PRO A 56 -4.28 -12.40 14.76
N PRO A 57 -4.20 -13.61 14.17
CA PRO A 57 -4.80 -13.90 12.86
C PRO A 57 -6.29 -13.55 12.76
N GLU A 58 -7.07 -13.78 13.82
CA GLU A 58 -8.49 -13.42 13.91
C GLU A 58 -8.75 -11.90 14.00
N GLY A 59 -7.69 -11.09 14.11
CA GLY A 59 -7.78 -9.65 14.33
C GLY A 59 -8.27 -9.31 15.73
N LYS A 60 -8.67 -8.06 15.91
CA LYS A 60 -9.22 -7.57 17.19
C LYS A 60 -10.42 -6.68 16.94
N ASP A 61 -11.38 -6.67 17.86
CA ASP A 61 -12.46 -5.67 17.88
C ASP A 61 -11.88 -4.27 17.67
N ARG A 62 -12.43 -3.56 16.69
CA ARG A 62 -11.89 -2.29 16.23
C ARG A 62 -11.90 -1.23 17.32
N SER A 63 -12.98 -1.13 18.09
CA SER A 63 -13.14 -0.13 19.13
C SER A 63 -12.15 -0.36 20.27
N LEU A 64 -12.01 -1.61 20.71
CA LEU A 64 -11.03 -2.00 21.73
C LEU A 64 -9.60 -1.75 21.25
N TYR A 65 -9.28 -2.16 20.02
CA TYR A 65 -7.96 -1.94 19.42
C TYR A 65 -7.57 -0.45 19.39
N LEU A 66 -8.47 0.42 18.92
CA LEU A 66 -8.20 1.85 18.83
C LEU A 66 -8.07 2.51 20.20
N ALA A 67 -8.89 2.10 21.18
CA ALA A 67 -8.80 2.61 22.54
C ALA A 67 -7.45 2.25 23.18
N GLU A 68 -6.96 1.03 23.00
CA GLU A 68 -5.64 0.61 23.49
C GLU A 68 -4.50 1.33 22.77
N LYS A 69 -4.55 1.37 21.43
CA LYS A 69 -3.51 1.99 20.60
C LYS A 69 -3.34 3.48 20.86
N PHE A 70 -4.43 4.19 21.06
CA PHE A 70 -4.42 5.64 21.22
C PHE A 70 -4.66 6.09 22.67
N GLY A 71 -4.80 5.15 23.60
CA GLY A 71 -5.03 5.39 25.03
C GLY A 71 -6.48 5.77 25.40
N SER A 72 -7.32 6.17 24.45
CA SER A 72 -8.77 6.34 24.67
C SER A 72 -9.56 6.37 23.37
N ALA A 73 -10.86 6.04 23.45
CA ALA A 73 -11.78 6.16 22.31
C ALA A 73 -11.95 7.61 21.84
N GLU A 74 -11.87 8.59 22.77
CA GLU A 74 -11.93 10.02 22.44
C GLU A 74 -10.75 10.45 21.58
N ARG A 75 -9.53 10.02 21.97
CA ARG A 75 -8.30 10.34 21.24
C ARG A 75 -8.23 9.63 19.89
N ALA A 76 -8.76 8.41 19.81
CA ALA A 76 -8.96 7.74 18.53
C ALA A 76 -9.87 8.60 17.64
N ARG A 77 -11.08 8.97 18.12
CA ARG A 77 -12.03 9.80 17.36
C ARG A 77 -11.43 11.11 16.87
N SER A 78 -10.64 11.81 17.70
CA SER A 78 -10.00 13.07 17.29
C SER A 78 -9.00 12.88 16.15
N LEU A 79 -8.19 11.82 16.17
CA LEU A 79 -7.22 11.53 15.10
C LEU A 79 -7.91 11.20 13.77
N TYR A 80 -9.10 10.60 13.83
CA TYR A 80 -9.87 10.27 12.63
C TYR A 80 -10.55 11.49 11.99
N VAL A 81 -10.68 12.63 12.69
CA VAL A 81 -11.19 13.88 12.09
C VAL A 81 -10.29 14.33 10.95
N ASP A 82 -8.98 14.40 11.19
CA ASP A 82 -8.01 14.84 10.18
C ASP A 82 -7.94 13.86 9.01
N VAL A 83 -8.04 12.56 9.29
CA VAL A 83 -8.09 11.50 8.27
C VAL A 83 -9.32 11.66 7.38
N ARG A 84 -10.51 11.89 7.96
CA ARG A 84 -11.74 12.10 7.18
C ARG A 84 -11.66 13.37 6.33
N ALA A 85 -11.12 14.45 6.89
CA ALA A 85 -10.94 15.70 6.15
C ALA A 85 -10.00 15.54 4.95
N ALA A 86 -8.86 14.87 5.15
CA ALA A 86 -7.91 14.56 4.08
C ALA A 86 -8.52 13.58 3.05
N GLY A 87 -9.22 12.55 3.49
CA GLY A 87 -9.93 11.61 2.62
C GLY A 87 -10.96 12.29 1.73
N ALA A 88 -11.72 13.25 2.26
CA ALA A 88 -12.70 14.02 1.49
C ALA A 88 -12.04 14.85 0.37
N GLN A 89 -10.84 15.41 0.59
CA GLN A 89 -10.08 16.10 -0.46
C GLN A 89 -9.64 15.16 -1.59
N GLU A 90 -9.49 13.87 -1.27
CA GLU A 90 -9.16 12.80 -2.23
C GLU A 90 -10.39 12.02 -2.72
N ALA A 91 -11.61 12.49 -2.40
CA ALA A 91 -12.87 11.83 -2.73
C ALA A 91 -12.99 10.37 -2.22
N ILE A 92 -12.40 10.07 -1.06
CA ILE A 92 -12.52 8.77 -0.40
C ILE A 92 -13.70 8.81 0.58
N PRO A 93 -14.78 8.05 0.33
CA PRO A 93 -15.95 8.01 1.21
C PRO A 93 -15.71 7.05 2.38
N PHE A 94 -14.79 7.39 3.28
CA PHE A 94 -14.47 6.55 4.43
C PHE A 94 -15.70 6.24 5.30
N ASP A 95 -16.00 4.95 5.45
CA ASP A 95 -16.98 4.43 6.39
C ASP A 95 -16.28 3.67 7.53
N PHE A 96 -15.62 4.42 8.42
CA PHE A 96 -14.96 3.81 9.59
C PHE A 96 -15.96 3.18 10.58
N ASP A 97 -17.24 3.51 10.51
CA ASP A 97 -18.25 3.00 11.42
C ASP A 97 -18.70 1.58 11.00
N ALA A 98 -18.58 1.25 9.71
CA ALA A 98 -18.74 -0.11 9.19
C ALA A 98 -17.61 -1.07 9.57
N ILE A 99 -16.47 -0.58 10.07
CA ILE A 99 -15.30 -1.42 10.40
C ILE A 99 -15.42 -2.01 11.80
N GLU A 100 -15.71 -3.31 11.88
CA GLU A 100 -15.83 -4.02 13.15
C GLU A 100 -14.50 -4.57 13.69
N VAL A 101 -13.56 -4.89 12.80
CA VAL A 101 -12.31 -5.61 13.15
C VAL A 101 -11.09 -4.84 12.65
N SER A 102 -10.08 -4.70 13.49
CA SER A 102 -8.70 -4.40 13.07
C SER A 102 -8.02 -5.71 12.68
N PRO A 103 -7.79 -5.98 11.38
CA PRO A 103 -7.27 -7.27 10.93
C PRO A 103 -5.76 -7.37 11.15
N ASN A 104 -5.25 -8.58 11.36
CA ASN A 104 -3.87 -8.86 10.97
C ASN A 104 -3.80 -8.84 9.44
N THR A 105 -2.87 -8.06 8.89
CA THR A 105 -2.78 -7.81 7.45
C THR A 105 -1.79 -8.69 6.70
N LEU A 106 -1.20 -9.70 7.35
CA LEU A 106 -0.16 -10.54 6.74
C LEU A 106 -0.68 -11.28 5.50
N ASP A 107 -1.86 -11.88 5.58
CA ASP A 107 -2.44 -12.61 4.46
C ASP A 107 -2.89 -11.67 3.33
N ALA A 108 -3.33 -10.45 3.65
CA ALA A 108 -3.58 -9.42 2.64
C ALA A 108 -2.28 -9.01 1.92
N HIS A 109 -1.16 -8.91 2.64
CA HIS A 109 0.15 -8.63 2.05
C HIS A 109 0.69 -9.78 1.20
N ARG A 110 0.42 -11.04 1.59
CA ARG A 110 0.71 -12.21 0.75
C ARG A 110 -0.07 -12.15 -0.56
N LEU A 111 -1.35 -11.77 -0.54
CA LEU A 111 -2.14 -11.56 -1.75
C LEU A 111 -1.56 -10.45 -2.64
N ILE A 112 -1.15 -9.31 -2.06
CA ILE A 112 -0.46 -8.24 -2.79
C ILE A 112 0.84 -8.74 -3.44
N ARG A 113 1.59 -9.60 -2.75
CA ARG A 113 2.81 -10.21 -3.31
C ARG A 113 2.49 -11.10 -4.52
N TRP A 114 1.53 -12.02 -4.39
CA TRP A 114 1.18 -12.96 -5.46
C TRP A 114 0.64 -12.25 -6.70
N SER A 115 -0.15 -11.20 -6.51
CA SER A 115 -0.73 -10.41 -7.60
C SER A 115 0.26 -9.63 -8.45
N ALA A 116 1.50 -9.44 -7.98
CA ALA A 116 2.58 -8.85 -8.78
C ALA A 116 2.89 -9.69 -10.03
N SER A 117 2.90 -11.02 -9.89
CA SER A 117 3.16 -11.94 -11.01
C SER A 117 2.05 -11.92 -12.08
N ALA A 118 0.83 -11.55 -11.67
CA ALA A 118 -0.32 -11.39 -12.55
C ALA A 118 -0.45 -9.95 -13.11
N GLY A 119 0.42 -9.02 -12.72
CA GLY A 119 0.37 -7.63 -13.19
C GLY A 119 -0.81 -6.81 -12.64
N VAL A 120 -1.49 -7.29 -11.59
CA VAL A 120 -2.71 -6.67 -11.02
C VAL A 120 -2.52 -6.17 -9.59
N GLN A 121 -1.27 -5.98 -9.17
CA GLN A 121 -0.94 -5.58 -7.80
C GLN A 121 -1.64 -4.28 -7.36
N ASP A 122 -1.63 -3.24 -8.19
CA ASP A 122 -2.30 -1.97 -7.86
C ASP A 122 -3.81 -2.14 -7.70
N ALA A 123 -4.43 -2.95 -8.56
CA ALA A 123 -5.86 -3.24 -8.51
C ALA A 123 -6.24 -4.03 -7.25
N ILE A 124 -5.38 -4.94 -6.80
CA ILE A 124 -5.57 -5.66 -5.53
C ILE A 124 -5.46 -4.70 -4.34
N VAL A 125 -4.47 -3.83 -4.31
CA VAL A 125 -4.32 -2.83 -3.24
C VAL A 125 -5.53 -1.90 -3.18
N GLU A 126 -5.98 -1.42 -4.33
CA GLU A 126 -7.21 -0.64 -4.45
C GLU A 126 -8.42 -1.41 -3.88
N ALA A 127 -8.62 -2.66 -4.30
CA ALA A 127 -9.75 -3.47 -3.84
C ALA A 127 -9.70 -3.76 -2.33
N LEU A 128 -8.52 -4.00 -1.77
CA LEU A 128 -8.33 -4.19 -0.32
C LEU A 128 -8.66 -2.91 0.46
N PHE A 129 -8.24 -1.74 -0.04
CA PHE A 129 -8.61 -0.46 0.58
C PHE A 129 -10.12 -0.21 0.52
N ASN A 130 -10.78 -0.42 -0.62
CA ASN A 130 -12.23 -0.25 -0.72
C ASN A 130 -12.97 -1.21 0.21
N ALA A 131 -12.60 -2.50 0.17
CA ALA A 131 -13.20 -3.53 1.01
C ALA A 131 -13.12 -3.18 2.50
N TYR A 132 -11.96 -2.71 2.97
CA TYR A 132 -11.79 -2.39 4.38
C TYR A 132 -12.38 -1.03 4.77
N PHE A 133 -12.09 0.03 4.01
CA PHE A 133 -12.36 1.40 4.43
C PHE A 133 -13.71 1.97 4.00
N ILE A 134 -14.38 1.32 3.05
CA ILE A 134 -15.65 1.77 2.51
C ILE A 134 -16.73 0.70 2.75
N GLU A 135 -16.39 -0.58 2.60
CA GLU A 135 -17.35 -1.67 2.75
C GLU A 135 -17.34 -2.31 4.14
N GLY A 136 -16.36 -2.01 5.00
CA GLY A 136 -16.24 -2.59 6.35
C GLY A 136 -15.89 -4.08 6.38
N ARG A 137 -15.41 -4.64 5.26
CA ARG A 137 -15.10 -6.08 5.14
C ARG A 137 -13.85 -6.46 5.93
N ARG A 138 -13.81 -7.72 6.35
CA ARG A 138 -12.73 -8.30 7.15
C ARG A 138 -11.62 -8.83 6.25
N LEU A 139 -10.46 -8.18 6.27
CA LEU A 139 -9.31 -8.58 5.45
C LEU A 139 -8.50 -9.75 6.01
N ASN A 140 -8.86 -10.25 7.19
CA ASN A 140 -8.28 -11.46 7.78
C ASN A 140 -9.10 -12.72 7.48
N GLU A 141 -10.14 -12.62 6.65
CA GLU A 141 -10.96 -13.75 6.21
C GLU A 141 -10.49 -14.23 4.81
N PRO A 142 -10.09 -15.51 4.66
CA PRO A 142 -9.62 -16.05 3.39
C PRO A 142 -10.63 -15.90 2.24
N GLU A 143 -11.92 -16.02 2.54
CA GLU A 143 -13.00 -15.89 1.56
C GLU A 143 -13.03 -14.47 0.98
N THR A 144 -12.90 -13.45 1.82
CA THR A 144 -12.85 -12.04 1.38
C THR A 144 -11.64 -11.79 0.48
N LEU A 145 -10.47 -12.30 0.84
CA LEU A 145 -9.25 -12.16 0.03
C LEU A 145 -9.37 -12.90 -1.31
N THR A 146 -9.94 -14.09 -1.31
CA THR A 146 -10.15 -14.91 -2.52
C THR A 146 -11.12 -14.23 -3.50
N GLU A 147 -12.22 -13.67 -3.00
CA GLU A 147 -13.16 -12.91 -3.83
C GLU A 147 -12.54 -11.65 -4.45
N ILE A 148 -11.70 -10.93 -3.69
CA ILE A 148 -10.94 -9.78 -4.19
C ILE A 148 -9.99 -10.21 -5.30
N ALA A 149 -9.26 -11.31 -5.09
CA ALA A 149 -8.34 -11.86 -6.08
C ALA A 149 -9.06 -12.27 -7.38
N ALA A 150 -10.20 -12.95 -7.25
CA ALA A 150 -11.01 -13.39 -8.40
C ALA A 150 -11.50 -12.21 -9.25
N LYS A 151 -11.97 -11.13 -8.60
CA LYS A 151 -12.41 -9.90 -9.30
C LYS A 151 -11.27 -9.21 -10.05
N ALA A 152 -10.03 -9.38 -9.60
CA ALA A 152 -8.83 -8.88 -10.28
C ALA A 152 -8.28 -9.86 -11.35
N GLY A 153 -8.97 -10.97 -11.62
CA GLY A 153 -8.59 -11.93 -12.66
C GLY A 153 -7.59 -13.01 -12.20
N MET A 154 -7.38 -13.17 -10.90
CA MET A 154 -6.59 -14.27 -10.34
C MET A 154 -7.46 -15.53 -10.14
N ASP A 155 -6.87 -16.72 -10.18
CA ASP A 155 -7.58 -17.98 -9.96
C ASP A 155 -7.97 -18.13 -8.47
N PRO A 156 -9.27 -18.15 -8.12
CA PRO A 156 -9.71 -18.25 -6.73
C PRO A 156 -9.30 -19.55 -6.04
N ASP A 157 -9.26 -20.67 -6.77
CA ASP A 157 -8.93 -21.98 -6.18
C ASP A 157 -7.45 -22.00 -5.78
N VAL A 158 -6.57 -21.45 -6.63
CA VAL A 158 -5.15 -21.29 -6.33
C VAL A 158 -4.94 -20.36 -5.13
N ILE A 159 -5.67 -19.24 -5.07
CA ILE A 159 -5.53 -18.28 -3.97
C ILE A 159 -6.02 -18.86 -2.64
N ALA A 160 -7.14 -19.59 -2.65
CA ALA A 160 -7.64 -20.28 -1.47
C ALA A 160 -6.64 -21.33 -0.96
N GLU A 161 -6.02 -22.11 -1.86
CA GLU A 161 -4.97 -23.07 -1.51
C GLU A 161 -3.75 -22.37 -0.89
N LEU A 162 -3.27 -21.29 -1.52
CA LEU A 162 -2.13 -20.52 -1.01
C LEU A 162 -2.43 -19.93 0.37
N LEU A 163 -3.62 -19.34 0.59
CA LEU A 163 -4.03 -18.77 1.87
C LEU A 163 -4.13 -19.82 2.98
N ALA A 164 -4.68 -21.00 2.67
CA ALA A 164 -4.76 -22.13 3.59
C ALA A 164 -3.38 -22.71 3.94
N SER A 165 -2.40 -22.52 3.06
CA SER A 165 -1.01 -22.91 3.29
C SER A 165 -0.19 -21.83 4.01
N GLY A 166 1.05 -22.17 4.39
CA GLY A 166 2.05 -21.22 4.88
C GLY A 166 2.84 -20.49 3.78
N ALA A 167 2.48 -20.64 2.50
CA ALA A 167 3.27 -20.15 1.37
C ALA A 167 3.62 -18.66 1.51
N ASP A 168 4.89 -18.31 1.37
CA ASP A 168 5.40 -16.94 1.42
C ASP A 168 5.13 -16.14 2.70
N ARG A 169 4.65 -16.76 3.79
CA ARG A 169 4.49 -16.07 5.09
C ARG A 169 5.84 -15.50 5.56
N ASP A 170 6.84 -16.36 5.70
CA ASP A 170 8.18 -15.97 6.15
C ASP A 170 8.80 -14.89 5.25
N LEU A 171 8.61 -15.01 3.92
CA LEU A 171 9.13 -14.02 2.97
C LEU A 171 8.49 -12.63 3.14
N VAL A 172 7.19 -12.57 3.40
CA VAL A 172 6.49 -11.30 3.65
C VAL A 172 6.89 -10.72 5.00
N GLU A 173 7.04 -11.56 6.03
CA GLU A 173 7.51 -11.13 7.36
C GLU A 173 8.95 -10.58 7.30
N GLU A 174 9.85 -11.26 6.60
CA GLU A 174 11.22 -10.81 6.36
C GLU A 174 11.24 -9.45 5.64
N GLU A 175 10.37 -9.27 4.65
CA GLU A 175 10.26 -8.02 3.91
C GLU A 175 9.74 -6.86 4.76
N ILE A 176 8.74 -7.11 5.61
CA ILE A 176 8.25 -6.14 6.61
C ILE A 176 9.37 -5.77 7.59
N ALA A 177 10.14 -6.76 8.06
CA ALA A 177 11.26 -6.53 8.95
C ALA A 177 12.36 -5.70 8.28
N LEU A 178 12.68 -5.97 7.02
CA LEU A 178 13.65 -5.21 6.24
C LEU A 178 13.23 -3.74 6.09
N ALA A 179 11.97 -3.46 5.79
CA ALA A 179 11.47 -2.08 5.71
C ALA A 179 11.73 -1.30 7.01
N ARG A 180 11.49 -1.94 8.16
CA ARG A 180 11.79 -1.36 9.48
C ARG A 180 13.29 -1.15 9.70
N GLN A 181 14.13 -2.11 9.32
CA GLN A 181 15.60 -1.99 9.41
C GLN A 181 16.14 -0.87 8.53
N MET A 182 15.50 -0.59 7.39
CA MET A 182 15.79 0.55 6.53
C MET A 182 15.35 1.90 7.12
N GLY A 183 14.78 1.92 8.32
CA GLY A 183 14.38 3.14 9.02
C GLY A 183 12.95 3.61 8.71
N VAL A 184 12.14 2.80 8.00
CA VAL A 184 10.73 3.12 7.78
C VAL A 184 9.98 2.98 9.10
N SER A 185 9.54 4.13 9.62
CA SER A 185 8.83 4.23 10.91
C SER A 185 7.35 4.61 10.78
N GLY A 186 6.90 4.92 9.57
CA GLY A 186 5.52 5.27 9.25
C GLY A 186 5.21 4.99 7.78
N VAL A 187 3.92 4.84 7.46
CA VAL A 187 3.44 4.55 6.11
C VAL A 187 2.26 5.47 5.74
N PRO A 188 2.06 5.81 4.45
CA PRO A 188 2.83 5.33 3.30
C PRO A 188 4.22 5.95 3.24
N THR A 189 5.21 5.19 2.75
CA THR A 189 6.53 5.71 2.38
C THR A 189 6.79 5.37 0.93
N PHE A 190 7.19 6.38 0.16
CA PHE A 190 7.52 6.25 -1.26
C PHE A 190 9.03 6.29 -1.41
N ILE A 191 9.60 5.27 -2.08
CA ILE A 191 11.01 5.25 -2.48
C ILE A 191 11.05 5.39 -4.00
N VAL A 192 11.49 6.56 -4.46
CA VAL A 192 11.50 6.95 -5.87
C VAL A 192 12.92 6.79 -6.43
N GLY A 193 13.04 6.08 -7.56
CA GLY A 193 14.32 5.84 -8.24
C GLY A 193 15.35 5.17 -7.35
N ASN A 194 14.90 4.35 -6.39
CA ASN A 194 15.71 3.67 -5.37
C ASN A 194 16.61 4.62 -4.53
N ARG A 195 16.28 5.92 -4.45
CA ARG A 195 17.14 6.95 -3.83
C ARG A 195 16.37 7.96 -3.00
N TYR A 196 15.28 8.50 -3.53
CA TYR A 196 14.54 9.58 -2.88
C TYR A 196 13.42 9.01 -2.02
N VAL A 197 13.33 9.45 -0.76
CA VAL A 197 12.34 8.96 0.20
C VAL A 197 11.35 10.08 0.51
N VAL A 198 10.06 9.81 0.28
CA VAL A 198 8.96 10.68 0.68
C VAL A 198 8.14 9.95 1.74
N VAL A 199 8.03 10.53 2.93
CA VAL A 199 7.33 9.91 4.08
C VAL A 199 5.97 10.56 4.28
N GLY A 200 4.94 9.72 4.43
CA GLY A 200 3.56 10.12 4.62
C GLY A 200 2.85 10.44 3.32
N ALA A 201 1.53 10.60 3.40
CA ALA A 201 0.69 11.00 2.27
C ALA A 201 0.90 12.49 1.94
N GLN A 202 2.06 12.85 1.40
CA GLN A 202 2.38 14.23 1.01
C GLN A 202 1.51 14.69 -0.17
N ALA A 203 1.41 16.01 -0.38
CA ALA A 203 0.70 16.58 -1.52
C ALA A 203 1.28 16.05 -2.86
N PRO A 204 0.46 15.91 -3.92
CA PRO A 204 0.92 15.41 -5.22
C PRO A 204 2.16 16.12 -5.76
N ASP A 205 2.24 17.45 -5.61
CA ASP A 205 3.37 18.26 -6.08
C ASP A 205 4.72 17.81 -5.48
N VAL A 206 4.73 17.37 -4.21
CA VAL A 206 5.95 16.85 -3.55
C VAL A 206 6.41 15.54 -4.20
N LEU A 207 5.48 14.70 -4.62
CA LEU A 207 5.80 13.46 -5.35
C LEU A 207 6.31 13.78 -6.76
N VAL A 208 5.69 14.74 -7.46
CA VAL A 208 6.16 15.20 -8.78
C VAL A 208 7.59 15.77 -8.69
N GLU A 209 7.90 16.58 -7.68
CA GLU A 209 9.26 17.07 -7.43
C GLU A 209 10.24 15.91 -7.21
N ALA A 210 9.86 14.90 -6.44
CA ALA A 210 10.69 13.71 -6.22
C ALA A 210 10.91 12.91 -7.51
N PHE A 211 9.89 12.78 -8.38
CA PHE A 211 10.02 12.10 -9.67
C PHE A 211 11.03 12.81 -10.57
N ASN A 212 10.90 14.14 -10.69
CA ASN A 212 11.80 14.96 -11.50
C ASN A 212 13.24 14.92 -10.98
N ALA A 213 13.43 15.00 -9.67
CA ALA A 213 14.74 14.91 -9.04
C ALA A 213 15.40 13.54 -9.27
N ALA A 214 14.63 12.45 -9.16
CA ALA A 214 15.12 11.10 -9.41
C ALA A 214 15.53 10.88 -10.87
N LEU A 215 14.71 11.32 -11.82
CA LEU A 215 15.02 11.21 -13.24
C LEU A 215 16.30 11.99 -13.62
N ALA A 216 16.43 13.23 -13.15
CA ALA A 216 17.62 14.05 -13.40
C ALA A 216 18.90 13.39 -12.83
N ALA A 217 18.81 12.76 -11.66
CA ALA A 217 19.93 12.08 -11.04
C ALA A 217 20.36 10.81 -11.80
N SER A 218 19.41 10.08 -12.40
CA SER A 218 19.71 8.90 -13.24
C SER A 218 20.42 9.26 -14.54
N HIS A 219 20.03 10.36 -15.20
CA HIS A 219 20.72 10.84 -16.41
C HIS A 219 22.17 11.26 -16.12
N ASN A 220 22.40 12.00 -15.03
CA ASN A 220 23.75 12.43 -14.64
C ASN A 220 24.67 11.26 -14.25
N ALA A 221 24.13 10.13 -13.80
CA ALA A 221 24.90 8.93 -13.50
C ALA A 221 25.33 8.18 -14.77
N ASN A 222 24.49 8.17 -15.81
CA ASN A 222 24.79 7.53 -17.10
C ASN A 222 25.77 8.36 -17.95
N ASP A 223 25.74 9.70 -17.87
CA ASP A 223 26.67 10.56 -18.61
C ASP A 223 28.11 10.57 -18.04
N ASN A 224 28.33 10.01 -16.85
CA ASN A 224 29.64 9.92 -16.20
C ASN A 224 30.22 8.48 -16.16
N GLY A 225 29.73 7.57 -17.02
CA GLY A 225 30.28 6.21 -17.17
C GLY A 225 31.72 6.22 -17.73
N PRO A 226 32.58 5.24 -17.37
CA PRO A 226 34.01 5.30 -17.69
C PRO A 226 34.24 5.21 -19.20
N ALA A 227 35.01 6.17 -19.72
CA ALA A 227 35.58 6.17 -21.06
C ALA A 227 36.55 5.00 -21.28
#